data_AF-A0A4U8Z2S0-F1
#
_entry.id   AF-A0A4U8Z2S0-F1
#
_cell.length_a   1.000
_cell.length_b   1.000
_cell.length_c   1.000
_cell.angle_alpha   90.00
_cell.angle_beta   90.00
_cell.angle_gamma   90.00
#
_symmetry.space_group_name_H-M   'P 1'
#
loop_
_entity.id
_entity.type
_entity.pdbx_description
1 polymer ?
#
loop_
_entity_poly.entity_id
_entity_poly.type
_entity_poly.pdbx_seq_one_letter_code
_entity_poly.pdbx_strand_id
1 'polypeptide(L)'
;MDSIKKAVAFAAVLSLSSAGAFAQGVTRNVTVVNPSSLSEITADNAAGVAIDIVPSDQFAIGAKVVFRVTTKKPGYLILVDVDASGKVTQRYPNLYSMALPAGASENANLVQPGKPVAIPDLSNPFAHFEYIAEAPAGQGLILALLSPKPVHVVDLPDVPQEMIGTNAAANFLCDAARRLRIAGRDAGAPLADPQWSFAVKSYSITP
;
A
#
# COMPACT_ATOMS: atom_id res chain seq x y z
N MET A 1 -1.77 -35.62 -27.74
CA MET A 1 -2.50 -34.75 -26.79
C MET A 1 -1.78 -34.81 -25.46
N ASP A 2 -1.41 -33.63 -24.97
CA ASP A 2 -0.97 -33.24 -23.63
C ASP A 2 0.36 -33.72 -23.01
N SER A 3 1.36 -32.88 -23.30
CA SER A 3 2.41 -32.34 -22.42
C SER A 3 2.14 -32.36 -20.91
N ILE A 4 3.08 -32.93 -20.15
CA ILE A 4 3.42 -32.45 -18.80
C ILE A 4 4.94 -32.36 -18.69
N LYS A 5 5.49 -31.17 -18.93
CA LYS A 5 6.87 -30.81 -18.56
C LYS A 5 6.87 -30.45 -17.07
N LYS A 6 7.46 -31.30 -16.22
CA LYS A 6 7.83 -30.93 -14.84
C LYS A 6 9.09 -30.07 -14.89
N ALA A 7 8.99 -28.82 -14.45
CA ALA A 7 10.13 -27.97 -14.20
C ALA A 7 10.86 -28.46 -12.94
N VAL A 8 12.13 -28.81 -13.09
CA VAL A 8 13.04 -29.16 -12.01
C VAL A 8 13.58 -27.86 -11.42
N ALA A 9 13.30 -27.59 -10.15
CA ALA A 9 13.92 -26.49 -9.42
C ALA A 9 15.35 -26.89 -9.02
N PHE A 10 16.34 -26.18 -9.55
CA PHE A 10 17.73 -26.30 -9.15
C PHE A 10 17.93 -25.58 -7.80
N ALA A 11 18.25 -26.34 -6.75
CA ALA A 11 18.78 -25.79 -5.51
C ALA A 11 20.30 -25.61 -5.69
N ALA A 12 20.78 -24.36 -5.73
CA ALA A 12 22.20 -24.07 -5.69
C ALA A 12 22.69 -24.13 -4.23
N VAL A 13 23.48 -25.16 -3.91
CA VAL A 13 24.20 -25.26 -2.64
C VAL A 13 25.55 -24.55 -2.81
N LEU A 14 25.67 -23.34 -2.27
CA LEU A 14 26.96 -22.68 -2.12
C LEU A 14 27.62 -23.18 -0.83
N SER A 15 28.62 -24.05 -0.96
CA SER A 15 29.48 -24.46 0.15
C SER A 15 30.61 -23.44 0.34
N LEU A 16 30.63 -22.73 1.46
CA LEU A 16 31.85 -22.08 1.96
C LEU A 16 32.46 -22.99 3.04
N SER A 17 33.66 -23.51 2.77
CA SER A 17 34.47 -24.20 3.77
C SER A 17 35.31 -23.18 4.52
N SER A 18 35.12 -23.09 5.84
CA SER A 18 36.16 -22.58 6.75
C SER A 18 36.48 -23.67 7.78
N ALA A 19 37.77 -23.95 7.89
CA ALA A 19 38.35 -24.96 8.76
C ALA A 19 38.17 -24.58 10.24
N GLY A 20 37.85 -25.58 11.07
CA GLY A 20 37.78 -25.47 12.52
C GLY A 20 37.01 -26.63 13.13
N ALA A 21 37.71 -27.74 13.40
CA ALA A 21 37.16 -28.85 14.16
C ALA A 21 36.91 -28.42 15.62
N PHE A 22 35.76 -28.74 16.21
CA PHE A 22 35.57 -29.33 17.54
C PHE A 22 34.06 -29.41 17.89
N ALA A 23 33.67 -30.58 18.44
CA ALA A 23 32.46 -30.90 19.20
C ALA A 23 31.12 -31.11 18.47
N GLN A 24 30.50 -32.23 18.83
CA GLN A 24 29.24 -32.75 18.33
C GLN A 24 28.03 -31.99 18.88
N GLY A 25 26.96 -31.98 18.09
CA GLY A 25 25.60 -31.82 18.59
C GLY A 25 24.86 -30.59 18.07
N VAL A 26 23.76 -30.86 17.37
CA VAL A 26 22.70 -29.92 16.96
C VAL A 26 23.05 -29.06 15.73
N THR A 27 22.85 -29.64 14.55
CA THR A 27 22.62 -28.88 13.30
C THR A 27 21.31 -28.10 13.47
N ARG A 28 21.37 -26.88 13.99
CA ARG A 28 20.24 -25.94 13.86
C ARG A 28 20.24 -25.48 12.41
N ASN A 29 19.22 -25.88 11.65
CA ASN A 29 18.89 -25.22 10.39
C ASN A 29 18.62 -23.74 10.72
N VAL A 30 19.63 -22.88 10.53
CA VAL A 30 19.44 -21.44 10.55
C VAL A 30 18.82 -21.10 9.20
N THR A 31 17.50 -21.13 9.14
CA THR A 31 16.76 -20.50 8.05
C THR A 31 17.04 -19.01 8.17
N VAL A 32 17.88 -18.48 7.30
CA VAL A 32 17.95 -17.04 7.07
C VAL A 32 16.61 -16.66 6.45
N VAL A 33 15.66 -16.27 7.31
CA VAL A 33 14.45 -15.58 6.89
C VAL A 33 14.89 -14.27 6.26
N ASN A 34 14.80 -14.21 4.94
CA ASN A 34 14.89 -12.97 4.20
C ASN A 34 13.70 -12.08 4.63
N PRO A 35 13.89 -10.89 5.21
CA PRO A 35 12.78 -10.09 5.74
C PRO A 35 11.93 -9.39 4.66
N SER A 36 12.13 -9.67 3.38
CA SER A 36 11.43 -9.01 2.28
C SER A 36 10.09 -9.65 1.94
N SER A 37 9.12 -9.55 2.85
CA SER A 37 7.70 -9.64 2.50
C SER A 37 6.82 -9.25 3.68
N LEU A 38 6.26 -8.04 3.67
CA LEU A 38 5.10 -7.68 4.50
C LEU A 38 3.81 -8.39 3.99
N SER A 39 3.95 -9.59 3.40
CA SER A 39 2.91 -10.29 2.65
C SER A 39 1.81 -10.89 3.52
N GLU A 40 1.86 -10.74 4.84
CA GLU A 40 0.74 -11.14 5.69
C GLU A 40 0.43 -10.06 6.74
N ILE A 41 0.18 -8.85 6.26
CA ILE A 41 -0.88 -8.05 6.89
C ILE A 41 -2.16 -8.82 6.58
N THR A 42 -2.88 -9.31 7.59
CA THR A 42 -4.25 -9.87 7.46
C THR A 42 -5.22 -8.72 7.16
N ALA A 43 -4.93 -8.00 6.11
CA ALA A 43 -5.74 -6.95 5.56
C ALA A 43 -6.81 -7.65 4.73
N ASP A 44 -8.07 -7.43 5.08
CA ASP A 44 -9.18 -7.88 4.23
C ASP A 44 -8.93 -7.33 2.83
N ASN A 45 -8.75 -8.20 1.84
CA ASN A 45 -8.47 -7.79 0.47
C ASN A 45 -9.38 -8.51 -0.52
N ALA A 46 -10.67 -8.54 -0.19
CA ALA A 46 -11.70 -9.20 -0.98
C ALA A 46 -11.87 -8.60 -2.38
N ALA A 47 -11.40 -7.37 -2.61
CA ALA A 47 -11.36 -6.71 -3.92
C ALA A 47 -10.06 -6.89 -4.70
N GLY A 48 -9.05 -7.56 -4.14
CA GLY A 48 -7.76 -7.78 -4.79
C GLY A 48 -7.05 -6.47 -5.17
N VAL A 49 -7.08 -5.50 -4.27
CA VAL A 49 -6.34 -4.23 -4.36
C VAL A 49 -4.85 -4.54 -4.31
N ALA A 50 -4.07 -3.88 -5.16
CA ALA A 50 -2.61 -3.92 -5.11
C ALA A 50 -2.03 -2.54 -5.41
N ILE A 51 -0.85 -2.25 -4.85
CA ILE A 51 -0.14 -0.98 -5.01
C ILE A 51 1.27 -1.25 -5.51
N ASP A 52 1.69 -0.45 -6.48
CA ASP A 52 3.07 -0.33 -6.92
C ASP A 52 3.56 1.10 -6.82
N ILE A 53 4.86 1.25 -6.59
CA ILE A 53 5.54 2.53 -6.51
C ILE A 53 6.53 2.58 -7.67
N VAL A 54 6.49 3.66 -8.44
CA VAL A 54 7.31 3.85 -9.65
C VAL A 54 8.17 5.10 -9.47
N PRO A 55 9.48 5.03 -9.79
CA PRO A 55 10.19 3.89 -10.40
C PRO A 55 10.62 2.79 -9.42
N SER A 56 10.74 3.11 -8.13
CA SER A 56 11.15 2.20 -7.06
C SER A 56 10.49 2.57 -5.74
N ASP A 57 10.51 1.65 -4.78
CA ASP A 57 10.08 1.87 -3.38
C ASP A 57 11.16 2.52 -2.51
N GLN A 58 12.34 2.80 -3.08
CA GLN A 58 13.36 3.62 -2.47
C GLN A 58 13.65 4.83 -3.36
N PHE A 59 13.61 6.03 -2.79
CA PHE A 59 13.80 7.26 -3.54
C PHE A 59 14.37 8.38 -2.65
N ALA A 60 15.12 9.30 -3.26
CA ALA A 60 15.71 10.43 -2.54
C ALA A 60 14.69 11.55 -2.29
N ILE A 61 14.96 12.41 -1.30
CA ILE A 61 14.21 13.67 -1.14
C ILE A 61 14.23 14.46 -2.45
N GLY A 62 13.08 15.01 -2.83
CA GLY A 62 12.89 15.72 -4.10
C GLY A 62 12.55 14.82 -5.30
N ALA A 63 12.61 13.50 -5.15
CA ALA A 63 12.23 12.59 -6.23
C ALA A 63 10.73 12.65 -6.51
N LYS A 64 10.37 12.53 -7.80
CA LYS A 64 8.98 12.39 -8.23
C LYS A 64 8.57 10.93 -8.11
N VAL A 65 7.44 10.68 -7.46
CA VAL A 65 6.92 9.33 -7.22
C VAL A 65 5.54 9.19 -7.85
N VAL A 66 5.25 8.01 -8.39
CA VAL A 66 3.92 7.65 -8.86
C VAL A 66 3.48 6.37 -8.18
N PHE A 67 2.30 6.41 -7.58
CA PHE A 67 1.61 5.23 -7.06
C PHE A 67 0.71 4.66 -8.15
N ARG A 68 0.84 3.36 -8.42
CA ARG A 68 -0.04 2.63 -9.32
C ARG A 68 -0.91 1.70 -8.50
N VAL A 69 -2.22 1.86 -8.61
CA VAL A 69 -3.19 1.02 -7.92
C VAL A 69 -3.96 0.18 -8.93
N THR A 70 -4.12 -1.11 -8.63
CA THR A 70 -4.95 -2.03 -9.41
C THR A 70 -5.98 -2.71 -8.52
N THR A 71 -7.13 -3.08 -9.09
CA THR A 71 -8.19 -3.78 -8.37
C THR A 71 -8.82 -4.87 -9.24
N LYS A 72 -9.43 -5.87 -8.59
CA LYS A 72 -10.26 -6.91 -9.24
C LYS A 72 -11.76 -6.64 -9.11
N LYS A 73 -12.17 -5.69 -8.26
CA LYS A 73 -13.55 -5.23 -8.09
C LYS A 73 -13.62 -3.70 -8.23
N PRO A 74 -14.74 -3.16 -8.74
CA PRO A 74 -14.94 -1.72 -8.75
C PRO A 74 -15.08 -1.20 -7.31
N GLY A 75 -14.65 0.03 -7.08
CA GLY A 75 -14.79 0.67 -5.77
C GLY A 75 -14.17 2.06 -5.72
N TYR A 76 -14.41 2.76 -4.63
CA TYR A 76 -13.94 4.10 -4.35
C TYR A 76 -12.60 4.01 -3.64
N LEU A 77 -11.54 4.46 -4.32
CA LEU A 77 -10.17 4.36 -3.87
C LEU A 77 -9.80 5.55 -3.00
N ILE A 78 -9.20 5.26 -1.85
CA ILE A 78 -8.51 6.21 -0.99
C ILE A 78 -7.04 5.76 -0.88
N LEU A 79 -6.11 6.70 -0.98
CA LEU A 79 -4.68 6.47 -0.78
C LEU A 79 -4.20 7.33 0.38
N VAL A 80 -3.61 6.67 1.37
CA VAL A 80 -3.12 7.28 2.61
C VAL A 80 -1.63 6.99 2.73
N ASP A 81 -0.87 8.03 3.02
CA ASP A 81 0.56 8.02 3.22
C ASP A 81 0.88 8.21 4.70
N VAL A 82 1.88 7.48 5.18
CA VAL A 82 2.47 7.61 6.49
C VAL A 82 3.95 7.85 6.32
N ASP A 83 4.38 9.05 6.67
CA ASP A 83 5.78 9.44 6.58
C ASP A 83 6.62 8.85 7.72
N ALA A 84 7.93 9.10 7.68
CA ALA A 84 8.85 8.60 8.69
C ALA A 84 8.70 9.27 10.08
N SER A 85 7.82 10.25 10.24
CA SER A 85 7.43 10.80 11.53
C SER A 85 6.16 10.14 12.12
N GLY A 86 5.50 9.28 11.34
CA GLY A 86 4.23 8.65 11.70
C GLY A 86 3.01 9.48 11.30
N LYS A 87 3.22 10.61 10.63
CA LYS A 87 2.14 11.50 10.23
C LYS A 87 1.34 10.89 9.10
N VAL A 88 0.04 10.80 9.30
CA VAL A 88 -0.91 10.26 8.33
C VAL A 88 -1.43 11.39 7.45
N THR A 89 -1.39 11.18 6.13
CA THR A 89 -1.92 12.12 5.14
C THR A 89 -2.70 11.40 4.04
N GLN A 90 -3.89 11.89 3.72
CA GLN A 90 -4.61 11.40 2.55
C GLN A 90 -4.00 12.03 1.29
N ARG A 91 -3.40 11.18 0.44
CA ARG A 91 -2.81 11.60 -0.84
C ARG A 91 -3.80 11.54 -1.98
N TYR A 92 -4.82 10.67 -1.88
CA TYR A 92 -5.90 10.57 -2.86
C TYR A 92 -7.21 10.14 -2.20
N PRO A 93 -8.36 10.73 -2.58
CA PRO A 93 -8.47 11.98 -3.32
C PRO A 93 -7.83 13.14 -2.56
N ASN A 94 -7.40 14.15 -3.29
CA ASN A 94 -6.95 15.44 -2.76
C ASN A 94 -7.61 16.59 -3.52
N LEU A 95 -7.45 17.82 -3.02
CA LEU A 95 -8.04 19.02 -3.62
C LEU A 95 -7.71 19.16 -5.11
N TYR A 96 -6.49 18.83 -5.54
CA TYR A 96 -6.07 18.90 -6.94
C TYR A 96 -6.80 17.87 -7.81
N SER A 97 -6.90 16.62 -7.36
CA SER A 97 -7.64 15.58 -8.08
C SER A 97 -9.14 15.84 -8.15
N MET A 98 -9.70 16.52 -7.14
CA MET A 98 -11.13 16.88 -7.09
C MET A 98 -11.45 18.15 -7.88
N ALA A 99 -10.49 19.05 -8.08
CA ALA A 99 -10.67 20.26 -8.90
C ALA A 99 -10.79 19.96 -10.41
N LEU A 100 -10.50 18.73 -10.84
CA LEU A 100 -10.66 18.31 -12.23
C LEU A 100 -12.14 18.14 -12.59
N PRO A 101 -12.55 18.34 -13.86
CA PRO A 101 -13.93 18.09 -14.29
C PRO A 101 -14.45 16.69 -13.96
N ALA A 102 -13.58 15.67 -14.01
CA ALA A 102 -13.89 14.31 -13.57
C ALA A 102 -13.90 14.13 -12.04
N GLY A 103 -13.18 15.00 -11.32
CA GLY A 103 -13.03 15.03 -9.87
C GLY A 103 -14.18 15.68 -9.10
N ALA A 104 -15.04 16.44 -9.79
CA ALA A 104 -16.25 17.05 -9.21
C ALA A 104 -17.45 16.09 -9.13
N SER A 105 -17.31 14.86 -9.64
CA SER A 105 -18.35 13.83 -9.60
C SER A 105 -18.29 13.04 -8.30
N GLU A 106 -19.44 12.50 -7.85
CA GLU A 106 -19.45 11.49 -6.78
C GLU A 106 -18.54 10.28 -7.10
N ASN A 107 -18.33 10.01 -8.39
CA ASN A 107 -17.47 8.93 -8.88
C ASN A 107 -16.01 9.37 -9.13
N ALA A 108 -15.57 10.50 -8.60
CA ALA A 108 -14.24 11.06 -8.79
C ALA A 108 -13.09 10.09 -8.51
N ASN A 109 -13.29 9.19 -7.55
CA ASN A 109 -12.32 8.18 -7.14
C ASN A 109 -12.81 6.76 -7.34
N LEU A 110 -13.85 6.57 -8.16
CA LEU A 110 -14.32 5.26 -8.56
C LEU A 110 -13.32 4.63 -9.53
N VAL A 111 -12.69 3.53 -9.11
CA VAL A 111 -11.78 2.75 -9.94
C VAL A 111 -12.48 1.51 -10.47
N GLN A 112 -12.08 1.07 -11.67
CA GLN A 112 -12.67 -0.06 -12.36
C GLN A 112 -11.66 -1.21 -12.48
N PRO A 113 -12.11 -2.48 -12.41
CA PRO A 113 -11.22 -3.61 -12.57
C PRO A 113 -10.44 -3.58 -13.87
N GLY A 114 -9.19 -4.05 -13.83
CA GLY A 114 -8.35 -4.21 -15.02
C GLY A 114 -7.81 -2.90 -15.63
N LYS A 115 -8.09 -1.74 -15.02
CA LYS A 115 -7.52 -0.44 -15.40
C LYS A 115 -6.66 0.09 -14.25
N PRO A 116 -5.31 -0.04 -14.33
CA PRO A 116 -4.43 0.55 -13.34
C PRO A 116 -4.63 2.07 -13.28
N VAL A 117 -4.72 2.60 -12.06
CA VAL A 117 -4.81 4.05 -11.82
C VAL A 117 -3.46 4.54 -11.34
N ALA A 118 -2.89 5.52 -12.05
CA ALA A 118 -1.67 6.21 -11.65
C ALA A 118 -2.02 7.47 -10.85
N ILE A 119 -1.36 7.67 -9.72
CA ILE A 119 -1.56 8.79 -8.81
C ILE A 119 -0.18 9.38 -8.48
N PRO A 120 0.15 10.60 -8.95
CA PRO A 120 -0.63 11.41 -9.89
C PRO A 120 -0.78 10.78 -11.28
N ASP A 121 -1.86 11.13 -11.99
CA ASP A 121 -2.06 10.73 -13.39
C ASP A 121 -1.31 11.69 -14.32
N LEU A 122 -0.05 11.36 -14.59
CA LEU A 122 0.82 12.16 -15.46
C LEU A 122 0.36 12.21 -16.93
N SER A 123 -0.59 11.37 -17.33
CA SER A 123 -1.15 11.39 -18.69
C SER A 123 -2.29 12.39 -18.85
N ASN A 124 -2.87 12.84 -17.74
CA ASN A 124 -3.95 13.81 -17.74
C ASN A 124 -3.37 15.23 -17.76
N PRO A 125 -3.56 16.00 -18.85
CA PRO A 125 -2.99 17.34 -18.97
C PRO A 125 -3.56 18.33 -17.95
N PHE A 126 -4.66 18.00 -17.27
CA PHE A 126 -5.27 18.82 -16.24
C PHE A 126 -4.81 18.43 -14.82
N ALA A 127 -4.22 17.24 -14.63
CA ALA A 127 -3.72 16.78 -13.34
C ALA A 127 -2.37 17.47 -13.03
N HIS A 128 -2.42 18.76 -12.70
CA HIS A 128 -1.24 19.58 -12.40
C HIS A 128 -0.71 19.39 -10.97
N PHE A 129 -0.60 18.15 -10.50
CA PHE A 129 0.08 17.88 -9.23
C PHE A 129 1.10 16.76 -9.40
N GLU A 130 2.24 16.95 -8.75
CA GLU A 130 3.30 15.96 -8.66
C GLU A 130 3.39 15.50 -7.22
N TYR A 131 3.68 14.21 -7.01
CA TYR A 131 4.09 13.76 -5.70
C TYR A 131 5.61 13.85 -5.62
N ILE A 132 6.09 14.73 -4.76
CA ILE A 132 7.50 14.92 -4.50
C ILE A 132 7.79 14.31 -3.12
N ALA A 133 8.83 13.48 -3.04
CA ALA A 133 9.29 12.94 -1.78
C ALA A 133 9.85 14.06 -0.89
N GLU A 134 9.29 14.21 0.30
CA GLU A 134 9.66 15.28 1.24
C GLU A 134 10.36 14.68 2.47
N ALA A 135 11.09 15.52 3.20
CA ALA A 135 11.61 15.15 4.51
C ALA A 135 10.44 14.85 5.48
N PRO A 136 10.63 13.98 6.50
CA PRO A 136 11.89 13.35 6.91
C PRO A 136 12.28 12.13 6.07
N ALA A 137 13.60 11.94 5.89
CA ALA A 137 14.14 10.69 5.40
C ALA A 137 13.86 9.56 6.40
N GLY A 138 13.63 8.34 5.91
CA GLY A 138 13.31 7.19 6.73
C GLY A 138 12.36 6.22 6.03
N GLN A 139 11.73 5.35 6.83
CA GLN A 139 10.76 4.38 6.35
C GLN A 139 9.35 4.97 6.42
N GLY A 140 8.61 4.85 5.32
CA GLY A 140 7.21 5.22 5.23
C GLY A 140 6.35 4.07 4.73
N LEU A 141 5.05 4.31 4.71
CA LEU A 141 4.04 3.34 4.29
C LEU A 141 2.97 4.05 3.46
N ILE A 142 2.58 3.41 2.37
CA ILE A 142 1.39 3.77 1.60
C ILE A 142 0.32 2.68 1.79
N LEU A 143 -0.88 3.12 2.14
CA LEU A 143 -2.07 2.31 2.36
C LEU A 143 -3.12 2.70 1.32
N ALA A 144 -3.58 1.74 0.52
CA ALA A 144 -4.77 1.89 -0.31
C ALA A 144 -5.96 1.26 0.41
N LEU A 145 -7.04 2.02 0.52
CA LEU A 145 -8.33 1.57 0.98
C LEU A 145 -9.31 1.60 -0.20
N LEU A 146 -10.06 0.53 -0.39
CA LEU A 146 -11.11 0.46 -1.39
C LEU A 146 -12.45 0.18 -0.71
N SER A 147 -13.41 1.08 -0.91
CA SER A 147 -14.79 0.89 -0.46
C SER A 147 -15.70 0.57 -1.66
N PRO A 148 -16.65 -0.36 -1.57
CA PRO A 148 -17.69 -0.53 -2.59
C PRO A 148 -18.73 0.60 -2.57
N LYS A 149 -18.71 1.47 -1.56
CA LYS A 149 -19.61 2.62 -1.39
C LYS A 149 -18.87 3.95 -1.56
N PRO A 150 -19.53 5.01 -2.06
CA PRO A 150 -18.91 6.33 -2.21
C PRO A 150 -18.29 6.84 -0.91
N VAL A 151 -17.02 7.22 -0.97
CA VAL A 151 -16.26 7.85 0.11
C VAL A 151 -15.12 8.65 -0.50
N HIS A 152 -14.93 9.89 -0.04
CA HIS A 152 -13.88 10.78 -0.56
C HIS A 152 -12.84 11.15 0.49
N VAL A 153 -13.20 11.11 1.77
CA VAL A 153 -12.32 11.49 2.87
C VAL A 153 -12.44 10.45 3.96
N VAL A 154 -11.29 10.03 4.50
CA VAL A 154 -11.19 9.22 5.70
C VAL A 154 -10.45 10.01 6.77
N ASP A 155 -10.91 9.88 8.01
CA ASP A 155 -10.22 10.43 9.17
C ASP A 155 -9.49 9.29 9.88
N LEU A 156 -8.17 9.25 9.74
CA LEU A 156 -7.33 8.21 10.32
C LEU A 156 -6.33 8.85 11.30
N PRO A 157 -6.12 8.22 12.47
CA PRO A 157 -5.18 8.72 13.45
C PRO A 157 -3.74 8.55 12.98
N ASP A 158 -2.85 9.46 13.40
CA ASP A 158 -1.41 9.32 13.22
C ASP A 158 -0.88 8.02 13.85
N VAL A 159 0.19 7.49 13.28
CA VAL A 159 0.83 6.25 13.74
C VAL A 159 1.75 6.54 14.92
N PRO A 160 1.64 5.79 16.03
CA PRO A 160 2.56 5.92 17.17
C PRO A 160 4.03 5.70 16.75
N GLN A 161 4.96 6.47 17.32
CA GLN A 161 6.36 6.47 16.88
C GLN A 161 7.02 5.09 16.97
N GLU A 162 6.66 4.31 17.99
CA GLU A 162 7.11 2.94 18.20
C GLU A 162 6.66 1.93 17.11
N MET A 163 5.68 2.29 16.28
CA MET A 163 5.14 1.43 15.22
C MET A 163 5.64 1.78 13.82
N ILE A 164 6.27 2.96 13.62
CA ILE A 164 6.69 3.46 12.31
C ILE A 164 7.58 2.45 11.59
N GLY A 165 7.34 2.23 10.29
CA GLY A 165 8.11 1.30 9.47
C GLY A 165 7.86 -0.18 9.76
N THR A 166 6.96 -0.51 10.69
CA THR A 166 6.64 -1.90 11.06
C THR A 166 5.28 -2.35 10.54
N ASN A 167 5.05 -3.66 10.52
CA ASN A 167 3.72 -4.25 10.27
C ASN A 167 2.66 -3.77 11.28
N ALA A 168 3.05 -3.36 12.49
CA ALA A 168 2.10 -2.88 13.49
C ALA A 168 1.43 -1.58 13.07
N ALA A 169 2.14 -0.69 12.36
CA ALA A 169 1.56 0.53 11.80
C ALA A 169 0.45 0.21 10.78
N ALA A 170 0.70 -0.74 9.88
CA ALA A 170 -0.28 -1.16 8.89
C ALA A 170 -1.54 -1.74 9.54
N ASN A 171 -1.38 -2.61 10.53
CA ASN A 171 -2.50 -3.19 11.28
C ASN A 171 -3.28 -2.12 12.05
N PHE A 172 -2.59 -1.19 12.72
CA PHE A 172 -3.20 -0.08 13.43
C PHE A 172 -4.11 0.76 12.52
N LEU A 173 -3.64 1.12 11.33
CA LEU A 173 -4.42 1.89 10.37
C LEU A 173 -5.59 1.10 9.77
N CYS A 174 -5.39 -0.19 9.46
CA CYS A 174 -6.48 -1.05 8.99
C CYS A 174 -7.58 -1.17 10.05
N ASP A 175 -7.22 -1.31 11.32
CA ASP A 175 -8.16 -1.37 12.43
C ASP A 175 -8.87 -0.04 12.68
N ALA A 176 -8.17 1.08 12.57
CA ALA A 176 -8.79 2.40 12.60
C ALA A 176 -9.79 2.58 11.45
N ALA A 177 -9.42 2.21 10.22
CA ALA A 177 -10.28 2.29 9.06
C ALA A 177 -11.53 1.42 9.18
N ARG A 178 -11.41 0.20 9.73
CA ARG A 178 -12.55 -0.72 9.98
C ARG A 178 -13.60 -0.13 10.93
N ARG A 179 -13.22 0.80 11.80
CA ARG A 179 -14.15 1.50 12.71
C ARG A 179 -14.88 2.65 12.03
N LEU A 180 -14.38 3.13 10.90
CA LEU A 180 -15.05 4.18 10.13
C LEU A 180 -16.38 3.70 9.60
N ARG A 181 -17.34 4.61 9.58
CA ARG A 181 -18.66 4.39 9.00
C ARG A 181 -18.92 5.48 7.99
N ILE A 182 -19.59 5.11 6.90
CA ILE A 182 -19.98 6.06 5.86
C ILE A 182 -21.35 6.62 6.25
N ALA A 183 -21.42 7.94 6.39
CA ALA A 183 -22.69 8.63 6.57
C ALA A 183 -23.55 8.43 5.31
N GLY A 184 -24.80 8.03 5.49
CA GLY A 184 -25.75 7.99 4.39
C GLY A 184 -26.05 9.39 3.87
N ARG A 185 -26.44 9.47 2.59
CA ARG A 185 -26.76 10.74 1.91
C ARG A 185 -27.95 11.47 2.56
N ASP A 186 -28.92 10.72 3.06
CA ASP A 186 -30.15 11.26 3.62
C ASP A 186 -30.04 11.46 5.13
N ALA A 187 -30.65 12.53 5.63
CA ALA A 187 -30.74 12.78 7.06
C ALA A 187 -31.44 11.61 7.77
N GLY A 188 -30.72 10.96 8.69
CA GLY A 188 -31.22 9.79 9.43
C GLY A 188 -30.98 8.43 8.76
N ALA A 189 -30.32 8.40 7.60
CA ALA A 189 -29.90 7.14 6.99
C ALA A 189 -28.90 6.39 7.90
N PRO A 190 -29.01 5.06 8.04
CA PRO A 190 -28.08 4.28 8.83
C PRO A 190 -26.64 4.45 8.37
N LEU A 191 -25.74 4.51 9.33
CA LEU A 191 -24.30 4.46 9.09
C LEU A 191 -23.93 3.16 8.38
N ALA A 192 -23.35 3.28 7.19
CA ALA A 192 -22.99 2.15 6.36
C ALA A 192 -21.61 1.61 6.73
N ASP A 193 -21.50 0.28 6.84
CA ASP A 193 -20.21 -0.40 6.85
C ASP A 193 -19.57 -0.29 5.44
N PRO A 194 -18.35 0.27 5.33
CA PRO A 194 -17.61 0.39 4.08
C PRO A 194 -17.04 -0.94 3.57
N GLN A 195 -16.98 -2.03 4.36
CA GLN A 195 -16.42 -3.32 3.93
C GLN A 195 -15.09 -3.19 3.19
N TRP A 196 -14.15 -2.48 3.80
CA TRP A 196 -12.89 -2.09 3.18
C TRP A 196 -12.12 -3.28 2.61
N SER A 197 -11.49 -3.06 1.46
CA SER A 197 -10.36 -3.85 1.00
C SER A 197 -9.08 -3.03 1.09
N PHE A 198 -7.99 -3.67 1.54
CA PHE A 198 -6.74 -2.99 1.82
C PHE A 198 -5.59 -3.54 0.98
N ALA A 199 -4.66 -2.65 0.65
CA ALA A 199 -3.33 -3.01 0.20
C ALA A 199 -2.32 -2.07 0.86
N VAL A 200 -1.15 -2.59 1.18
CA VAL A 200 -0.10 -1.85 1.88
C VAL A 200 1.22 -2.07 1.19
N LYS A 201 2.02 -1.01 1.07
CA LYS A 201 3.39 -1.08 0.58
C LYS A 201 4.27 -0.13 1.38
N SER A 202 5.42 -0.61 1.82
CA SER A 202 6.43 0.25 2.44
C SER A 202 7.31 0.90 1.38
N TYR A 203 7.87 2.04 1.75
CA TYR A 203 8.88 2.73 0.96
C TYR A 203 9.96 3.32 1.88
N SER A 204 11.07 3.75 1.30
CA SER A 204 12.13 4.46 2.02
C SER A 204 12.54 5.74 1.30
N ILE A 205 12.57 6.84 2.05
CA ILE A 205 13.12 8.12 1.60
C ILE A 205 14.56 8.22 2.09
N THR A 206 15.50 8.41 1.17
CA THR A 206 16.90 8.69 1.51
C THR A 206 17.18 10.20 1.44
N PRO A 207 18.14 10.71 2.22
CA PRO A 207 18.63 12.08 2.08
C PRO A 207 19.10 12.40 0.65
#